data_AF-A0A1H3LMF2-F1
#
_entry.id   AF-A0A1H3LMF2-F1
#
_cell.length_a   1.000
_cell.length_b   1.000
_cell.length_c   1.000
_cell.angle_alpha   90.00
_cell.angle_beta   90.00
_cell.angle_gamma   90.00
#
_symmetry.space_group_name_H-M   'P 1'
#
loop_
_entity.id
_entity.type
_entity.pdbx_description
1 polymer ?
#
loop_
_entity_poly.entity_id
_entity_poly.type
_entity_poly.pdbx_seq_one_letter_code
_entity_poly.pdbx_strand_id
1 'polypeptide(L)'
;MIDPKIPEKIEKRLRLMTLRKDLEPFARELLELACAGSRELWDELNSERLKTDANFRRKFHELAHEGMFAAQERMAGRIATGEPLDVSEELLFRAVADTIAWGMLSGQLCYARRIYKFQRQPDLSQSNFESVLRVARELREQDPGCMPLITDLTSFVQVGDIMSVSADRRTSYIEVKEGKHNKHVLDLAMFYEASGCEHFREIVEKTESPKTVKQMDRMLRQKARMTYLRDVMATGKAKDPDTGEEIRIPEPFFEMASWDEALGNLTEKAKETQSWAYDVQGPIFLGAYAGDLASRGHMMFLMALSLEGDVEQDYHIIRLADCMHVPLAPPVFSGALADEVKIDLVFGRMNVCVAVSIPRLIEVCEMAGMDVRYATRKELGRAKAAGAEPIVHRGKGLMFSLAGREMMLLAGVIFRALFHGQQPESVLRQYLGNSDLLSSGLAESRQP
;
A
#
# COMPACT_ATOMS: atom_id res chain seq x y z
N MET A 1 -25.74 32.54 14.65
CA MET A 1 -25.03 31.34 14.17
C MET A 1 -23.84 31.84 13.40
N ILE A 2 -22.63 31.41 13.78
CA ILE A 2 -21.41 31.73 13.03
C ILE A 2 -21.46 30.84 11.79
N ASP A 3 -21.41 31.41 10.59
CA ASP A 3 -21.35 30.62 9.37
C ASP A 3 -20.14 29.67 9.46
N PRO A 4 -20.33 28.35 9.23
CA PRO A 4 -19.24 27.42 9.30
C PRO A 4 -18.15 27.81 8.30
N LYS A 5 -16.98 28.18 8.84
CA LYS A 5 -15.84 28.61 8.02
C LYS A 5 -15.12 27.36 7.52
N ILE A 6 -15.37 27.00 6.26
CA ILE A 6 -14.66 25.88 5.62
C ILE A 6 -13.20 26.30 5.38
N PRO A 7 -12.22 25.52 5.86
CA PRO A 7 -10.81 25.80 5.61
C PRO A 7 -10.45 25.67 4.13
N GLU A 8 -9.98 26.75 3.52
CA GLU A 8 -9.65 26.82 2.08
C GLU A 8 -8.63 25.75 1.65
N LYS A 9 -7.68 25.42 2.53
CA LYS A 9 -6.67 24.37 2.26
C LYS A 9 -7.31 22.98 2.12
N ILE A 10 -8.29 22.66 2.97
CA ILE A 10 -8.99 21.36 2.92
C ILE A 10 -9.92 21.32 1.71
N GLU A 11 -10.67 22.40 1.47
CA GLU A 11 -11.53 22.55 0.29
C GLU A 11 -10.76 22.30 -1.02
N LYS A 12 -9.63 22.99 -1.22
CA LYS A 12 -8.79 22.80 -2.41
C LYS A 12 -8.28 21.36 -2.58
N ARG A 13 -7.92 20.69 -1.48
CA ARG A 13 -7.43 19.30 -1.50
C ARG A 13 -8.52 18.31 -1.94
N LEU A 14 -9.79 18.58 -1.62
CA LEU A 14 -10.92 17.72 -1.94
C LEU A 14 -11.61 18.06 -3.28
N ARG A 15 -11.08 19.02 -4.03
CA ARG A 15 -11.55 19.29 -5.40
C ARG A 15 -11.33 18.05 -6.25
N LEU A 16 -12.24 17.79 -7.17
CA LEU A 16 -12.16 16.63 -8.06
C LEU A 16 -10.88 16.67 -8.92
N MET A 17 -10.18 15.54 -8.99
CA MET A 17 -9.04 15.31 -9.87
C MET A 17 -9.39 14.14 -10.76
N THR A 18 -9.06 14.24 -12.03
CA THR A 18 -9.49 13.28 -13.05
C THR A 18 -8.33 12.94 -13.95
N LEU A 19 -8.27 11.69 -14.36
CA LEU A 19 -7.48 11.30 -15.52
C LEU A 19 -8.02 11.98 -16.78
N ARG A 20 -7.14 12.14 -17.77
CA ARG A 20 -7.49 12.51 -19.15
C ARG A 20 -8.56 11.58 -19.72
N LYS A 21 -9.67 12.15 -20.21
CA LYS A 21 -10.84 11.38 -20.68
C LYS A 21 -10.53 10.39 -21.79
N ASP A 22 -9.58 10.70 -22.66
CA ASP A 22 -9.19 9.85 -23.79
C ASP A 22 -8.45 8.58 -23.35
N LEU A 23 -7.96 8.51 -22.10
CA LEU A 23 -7.36 7.31 -21.54
C LEU A 23 -8.38 6.27 -21.08
N GLU A 24 -9.68 6.60 -21.01
CA GLU A 24 -10.69 5.69 -20.45
C GLU A 24 -10.79 4.33 -21.14
N PRO A 25 -10.82 4.23 -22.48
CA PRO A 25 -10.83 2.93 -23.15
C PRO A 25 -9.60 2.08 -22.79
N PHE A 26 -8.43 2.72 -22.70
CA PHE A 26 -7.19 2.03 -22.36
C PHE A 26 -7.14 1.63 -20.88
N ALA A 27 -7.62 2.48 -19.98
CA ALA A 27 -7.76 2.15 -18.56
C ALA A 27 -8.67 0.93 -18.37
N ARG A 28 -9.83 0.89 -19.03
CA ARG A 28 -10.76 -0.25 -18.98
C ARG A 28 -10.10 -1.54 -19.47
N GLU A 29 -9.37 -1.47 -20.58
CA GLU A 29 -8.62 -2.61 -21.10
C GLU A 29 -7.57 -3.10 -20.08
N LEU A 30 -6.76 -2.20 -19.52
CA LEU A 30 -5.74 -2.56 -18.54
C LEU A 30 -6.34 -3.21 -17.29
N LEU A 31 -7.50 -2.72 -16.81
CA LEU A 31 -8.19 -3.30 -15.66
C LEU A 31 -8.78 -4.67 -15.95
N GLU A 32 -9.38 -4.84 -17.12
CA GLU A 32 -9.88 -6.13 -17.57
C GLU A 32 -8.76 -7.16 -17.56
N LEU A 33 -7.61 -6.83 -18.15
CA LEU A 33 -6.43 -7.70 -18.17
C LEU A 33 -5.90 -7.95 -16.75
N ALA A 34 -5.67 -6.90 -15.96
CA ALA A 34 -5.03 -7.01 -14.65
C ALA A 34 -5.88 -7.75 -13.60
N CYS A 35 -7.21 -7.63 -13.67
CA CYS A 35 -8.11 -8.10 -12.62
C CYS A 35 -8.95 -9.31 -13.04
N ALA A 36 -9.20 -9.51 -14.34
CA ALA A 36 -10.18 -10.50 -14.82
C ALA A 36 -9.56 -11.67 -15.61
N GLY A 37 -8.24 -11.87 -15.57
CA GLY A 37 -7.59 -12.98 -16.28
C GLY A 37 -8.15 -14.37 -15.94
N SER A 38 -8.63 -14.58 -14.71
CA SER A 38 -9.24 -15.86 -14.27
C SER A 38 -10.78 -15.89 -14.34
N ARG A 39 -11.42 -14.97 -15.08
CA ARG A 39 -12.89 -14.82 -15.14
C ARG A 39 -13.62 -16.12 -15.46
N GLU A 40 -13.06 -16.96 -16.33
CA GLU A 40 -13.67 -18.25 -16.68
C GLU A 40 -13.85 -19.20 -15.49
N LEU A 41 -13.17 -18.98 -14.37
CA LEU A 41 -13.27 -19.81 -13.16
C LEU A 41 -14.10 -19.15 -12.05
N TRP A 42 -14.65 -17.96 -12.26
CA TRP A 42 -15.33 -17.21 -11.19
C TRP A 42 -16.63 -17.87 -10.72
N ASP A 43 -17.41 -18.45 -11.63
CA ASP A 43 -18.64 -19.19 -11.29
C ASP A 43 -18.35 -20.44 -10.44
N GLU A 44 -17.12 -20.95 -10.55
CA GLU A 44 -16.61 -22.11 -9.84
C GLU A 44 -15.88 -21.76 -8.54
N LEU A 45 -15.68 -20.46 -8.27
CA LEU A 45 -14.86 -19.95 -7.19
C LEU A 45 -15.59 -20.03 -5.85
N ASN A 46 -15.01 -20.76 -4.91
CA ASN A 46 -15.39 -20.68 -3.50
C ASN A 46 -14.17 -20.95 -2.61
N SER A 47 -14.24 -20.42 -1.38
CA SER A 47 -13.13 -20.44 -0.43
C SER A 47 -12.65 -21.84 -0.07
N GLU A 48 -13.56 -22.83 -0.02
CA GLU A 48 -13.20 -24.21 0.31
C GLU A 48 -12.49 -24.92 -0.84
N ARG A 49 -12.94 -24.70 -2.09
CA ARG A 49 -12.27 -25.26 -3.27
C ARG A 49 -10.86 -24.68 -3.45
N LEU A 50 -10.67 -23.38 -3.27
CA LEU A 50 -9.33 -22.78 -3.31
C LEU A 50 -8.36 -23.41 -2.28
N LYS A 51 -8.85 -23.78 -1.10
CA LYS A 51 -8.05 -24.45 -0.06
C LYS A 51 -7.72 -25.89 -0.43
N THR A 52 -8.72 -26.64 -0.90
CA THR A 52 -8.66 -28.10 -1.00
C THR A 52 -8.22 -28.62 -2.37
N ASP A 53 -8.51 -27.89 -3.45
CA ASP A 53 -8.21 -28.29 -4.82
C ASP A 53 -6.96 -27.56 -5.33
N ALA A 54 -5.82 -28.24 -5.25
CA ALA A 54 -4.54 -27.70 -5.69
C ALA A 54 -4.48 -27.41 -7.19
N ASN A 55 -5.15 -28.22 -8.02
CA ASN A 55 -5.16 -28.04 -9.48
C ASN A 55 -6.01 -26.83 -9.86
N PHE A 56 -7.18 -26.67 -9.25
CA PHE A 56 -8.01 -25.49 -9.44
C PHE A 56 -7.30 -24.22 -8.98
N ARG A 57 -6.69 -24.22 -7.79
CA ARG A 57 -5.92 -23.08 -7.28
C ARG A 57 -4.77 -22.71 -8.22
N ARG A 58 -4.02 -23.71 -8.71
CA ARG A 58 -2.94 -23.50 -9.68
C ARG A 58 -3.46 -22.89 -10.99
N LYS A 59 -4.50 -23.49 -11.59
CA LYS A 59 -5.13 -22.99 -12.82
C LYS A 59 -5.63 -21.55 -12.66
N PHE A 60 -6.26 -21.25 -11.51
CA PHE A 60 -6.72 -19.90 -11.17
C PHE A 60 -5.58 -18.88 -11.17
N HIS A 61 -4.45 -19.21 -10.54
CA HIS A 61 -3.29 -18.32 -10.53
C HIS A 61 -2.62 -18.20 -11.89
N GLU A 62 -2.50 -19.29 -12.67
CA GLU A 62 -1.93 -19.25 -14.02
C GLU A 62 -2.71 -18.28 -14.93
N LEU A 63 -4.05 -18.38 -14.95
CA LEU A 63 -4.92 -17.49 -15.72
C LEU A 63 -4.89 -16.05 -15.22
N ALA A 64 -4.89 -15.83 -13.90
CA ALA A 64 -4.76 -14.49 -13.33
C ALA A 64 -3.41 -13.85 -13.72
N HIS A 65 -2.32 -14.61 -13.61
CA HIS A 65 -0.98 -14.16 -13.98
C HIS A 65 -0.87 -13.86 -15.48
N GLU A 66 -1.56 -14.62 -16.33
CA GLU A 66 -1.62 -14.33 -17.76
C GLU A 66 -2.22 -12.96 -18.06
N GLY A 67 -3.38 -12.65 -17.45
CA GLY A 67 -4.00 -11.33 -17.58
C GLY A 67 -3.12 -10.21 -17.02
N MET A 68 -2.55 -10.39 -15.82
CA MET A 68 -1.66 -9.41 -15.20
C MET A 68 -0.43 -9.12 -16.06
N PHE A 69 0.19 -10.15 -16.65
CA PHE A 69 1.33 -9.95 -17.54
C PHE A 69 0.92 -9.27 -18.84
N ALA A 70 -0.24 -9.61 -19.40
CA ALA A 70 -0.76 -8.92 -20.58
C ALA A 70 -0.98 -7.42 -20.30
N ALA A 71 -1.52 -7.05 -19.14
CA ALA A 71 -1.64 -5.65 -18.74
C ALA A 71 -0.26 -4.95 -18.67
N GLN A 72 0.75 -5.60 -18.08
CA GLN A 72 2.12 -5.09 -18.06
C GLN A 72 2.69 -4.92 -19.48
N GLU A 73 2.48 -5.89 -20.38
CA GLU A 73 2.93 -5.80 -21.77
C GLU A 73 2.27 -4.65 -22.53
N ARG A 74 1.00 -4.34 -22.24
CA ARG A 74 0.31 -3.18 -22.84
C ARG A 74 0.90 -1.86 -22.34
N MET A 75 1.16 -1.73 -21.04
CA MET A 75 1.87 -0.57 -20.48
C MET A 75 3.28 -0.45 -21.05
N ALA A 76 4.01 -1.56 -21.13
CA ALA A 76 5.35 -1.63 -21.69
C ALA A 76 5.38 -1.22 -23.16
N GLY A 77 4.40 -1.67 -23.96
CA GLY A 77 4.25 -1.28 -25.36
C GLY A 77 4.04 0.23 -25.53
N ARG A 78 3.27 0.86 -24.63
CA ARG A 78 3.10 2.33 -24.63
C ARG A 78 4.37 3.07 -24.18
N ILE A 79 5.13 2.54 -23.22
CA ILE A 79 6.42 3.11 -22.81
C ILE A 79 7.45 3.00 -23.95
N ALA A 80 7.48 1.87 -24.65
CA ALA A 80 8.42 1.58 -25.73
C ALA A 80 8.24 2.45 -26.99
N THR A 81 7.15 3.24 -27.10
CA THR A 81 7.02 4.23 -28.18
C THR A 81 8.04 5.36 -28.04
N GLY A 82 8.60 5.56 -26.84
CA GLY A 82 9.55 6.63 -26.54
C GLY A 82 8.90 8.01 -26.38
N GLU A 83 7.58 8.12 -26.60
CA GLU A 83 6.84 9.34 -26.32
C GLU A 83 6.70 9.53 -24.80
N PRO A 84 7.08 10.71 -24.25
CA PRO A 84 6.97 10.97 -22.81
C PRO A 84 5.56 10.69 -22.29
N LEU A 85 5.48 10.03 -21.14
CA LEU A 85 4.22 9.86 -20.42
C LEU A 85 3.85 11.17 -19.75
N ASP A 86 2.57 11.54 -19.80
CA ASP A 86 2.08 12.62 -18.96
C ASP A 86 1.68 12.13 -17.55
N VAL A 87 1.30 13.07 -16.69
CA VAL A 87 0.91 12.78 -15.30
C VAL A 87 -0.29 11.81 -15.21
N SER A 88 -1.22 11.83 -16.17
CA SER A 88 -2.37 10.91 -16.16
C SER A 88 -1.96 9.50 -16.56
N GLU A 89 -1.10 9.36 -17.56
CA GLU A 89 -0.56 8.06 -17.99
C GLU A 89 0.30 7.43 -16.90
N GLU A 90 1.22 8.20 -16.30
CA GLU A 90 2.04 7.72 -15.18
C GLU A 90 1.20 7.25 -14.00
N LEU A 91 0.18 8.04 -13.62
CA LEU A 91 -0.70 7.70 -12.52
C LEU A 91 -1.51 6.43 -12.80
N LEU A 92 -2.06 6.31 -14.01
CA LEU A 92 -2.80 5.12 -14.43
C LEU A 92 -1.91 3.88 -14.40
N PHE A 93 -0.70 3.96 -14.95
CA PHE A 93 0.21 2.81 -15.03
C PHE A 93 0.66 2.36 -13.65
N ARG A 94 1.01 3.31 -12.79
CA ARG A 94 1.34 3.01 -11.40
C ARG A 94 0.19 2.36 -10.65
N ALA A 95 -1.02 2.87 -10.81
CA ALA A 95 -2.18 2.30 -10.14
C ALA A 95 -2.51 0.89 -10.64
N VAL A 96 -2.41 0.61 -11.94
CA VAL A 96 -2.61 -0.74 -12.48
C VAL A 96 -1.52 -1.68 -11.96
N ALA A 97 -0.25 -1.28 -12.02
CA ALA A 97 0.87 -2.07 -11.51
C ALA A 97 0.78 -2.31 -9.99
N ASP A 98 0.36 -1.31 -9.22
CA ASP A 98 0.10 -1.44 -7.80
C ASP A 98 -1.05 -2.41 -7.52
N THR A 99 -2.11 -2.39 -8.33
CA THR A 99 -3.22 -3.34 -8.21
C THR A 99 -2.76 -4.77 -8.45
N ILE A 100 -1.89 -5.00 -9.44
CA ILE A 100 -1.22 -6.29 -9.66
C ILE A 100 -0.40 -6.67 -8.43
N ALA A 101 0.45 -5.77 -7.92
CA ALA A 101 1.29 -6.01 -6.75
C ALA A 101 0.46 -6.35 -5.50
N TRP A 102 -0.65 -5.65 -5.27
CA TRP A 102 -1.58 -5.94 -4.18
C TRP A 102 -2.22 -7.32 -4.31
N GLY A 103 -2.60 -7.73 -5.52
CA GLY A 103 -3.09 -9.09 -5.81
C GLY A 103 -2.03 -10.16 -5.54
N MET A 104 -0.78 -9.90 -5.94
CA MET A 104 0.37 -10.78 -5.66
C MET A 104 0.62 -10.90 -4.15
N LEU A 105 0.40 -9.83 -3.37
CA LEU A 105 0.55 -9.80 -1.91
C LEU A 105 -0.71 -10.22 -1.13
N SER A 106 -1.77 -10.68 -1.78
CA SER A 106 -3.06 -11.02 -1.14
C SER A 106 -3.66 -9.89 -0.29
N GLY A 107 -3.48 -8.62 -0.69
CA GLY A 107 -4.02 -7.47 0.04
C GLY A 107 -3.32 -7.18 1.39
N GLN A 108 -2.21 -7.86 1.71
CA GLN A 108 -1.60 -7.81 3.04
C GLN A 108 -0.64 -6.62 3.20
N LEU A 109 -1.10 -5.55 3.85
CA LEU A 109 -0.29 -4.35 4.13
C LEU A 109 1.00 -4.65 4.92
N CYS A 110 0.99 -5.68 5.77
CA CYS A 110 2.18 -6.06 6.52
C CYS A 110 3.36 -6.44 5.60
N TYR A 111 3.09 -7.05 4.44
CA TYR A 111 4.11 -7.37 3.45
C TYR A 111 4.49 -6.16 2.59
N ALA A 112 3.51 -5.37 2.15
CA ALA A 112 3.75 -4.15 1.37
C ALA A 112 4.68 -3.17 2.11
N ARG A 113 4.50 -3.02 3.43
CA ARG A 113 5.37 -2.16 4.26
C ARG A 113 6.84 -2.60 4.32
N ARG A 114 7.16 -3.85 3.97
CA ARG A 114 8.54 -4.38 4.07
C ARG A 114 9.32 -4.15 2.79
N ILE A 115 8.59 -4.03 1.68
CA ILE A 115 9.14 -3.76 0.35
C ILE A 115 9.11 -2.28 -0.03
N TYR A 116 8.42 -1.44 0.75
CA TYR A 116 8.47 0.01 0.61
C TYR A 116 9.58 0.63 1.47
N LYS A 117 10.38 1.51 0.88
CA LYS A 117 11.57 2.12 1.50
C LYS A 117 11.54 3.64 1.52
N PHE A 118 10.37 4.24 1.30
CA PHE A 118 10.15 5.69 1.30
C PHE A 118 11.07 6.44 0.32
N GLN A 119 11.48 5.77 -0.76
CA GLN A 119 12.31 6.38 -1.80
C GLN A 119 11.43 7.05 -2.85
N ARG A 120 11.96 8.09 -3.50
CA ARG A 120 11.30 8.69 -4.67
C ARG A 120 11.33 7.66 -5.80
N GLN A 121 10.17 7.43 -6.41
CA GLN A 121 10.08 6.52 -7.55
C GLN A 121 10.83 7.05 -8.77
N PRO A 122 11.43 6.17 -9.57
CA PRO A 122 12.10 6.56 -10.80
C PRO A 122 11.07 7.07 -11.82
N ASP A 123 11.52 7.92 -12.72
CA ASP A 123 10.77 8.31 -13.91
C ASP A 123 10.67 7.10 -14.85
N LEU A 124 9.45 6.75 -15.26
CA LEU A 124 9.20 5.59 -16.11
C LEU A 124 9.89 5.73 -17.48
N SER A 125 10.11 6.97 -17.95
CA SER A 125 10.77 7.27 -19.23
C SER A 125 12.30 7.20 -19.19
N GLN A 126 12.92 7.14 -18.00
CA GLN A 126 14.38 7.18 -17.82
C GLN A 126 14.96 5.90 -17.21
N SER A 127 14.15 4.86 -17.04
CA SER A 127 14.57 3.58 -16.46
C SER A 127 15.23 2.67 -17.49
N ASN A 128 16.01 1.67 -17.05
CA ASN A 128 16.55 0.59 -17.90
C ASN A 128 15.44 -0.41 -18.32
N PHE A 129 14.24 0.11 -18.58
CA PHE A 129 12.99 -0.62 -18.71
C PHE A 129 13.08 -1.78 -19.69
N GLU A 130 13.68 -1.57 -20.86
CA GLU A 130 13.83 -2.60 -21.90
C GLU A 130 14.62 -3.82 -21.42
N SER A 131 15.70 -3.60 -20.67
CA SER A 131 16.52 -4.70 -20.13
C SER A 131 15.73 -5.53 -19.12
N VAL A 132 14.97 -4.86 -18.24
CA VAL A 132 14.18 -5.51 -17.19
C VAL A 132 13.00 -6.24 -17.82
N LEU A 133 12.35 -5.65 -18.83
CA LEU A 133 11.28 -6.26 -19.60
C LEU A 133 11.73 -7.53 -20.32
N ARG A 134 12.93 -7.52 -20.91
CA ARG A 134 13.50 -8.73 -21.53
C ARG A 134 13.66 -9.85 -20.52
N VAL A 135 14.22 -9.57 -19.34
CA VAL A 135 14.34 -10.57 -18.26
C VAL A 135 12.97 -11.04 -17.77
N ALA A 136 11.98 -10.15 -17.66
CA ALA A 136 10.62 -10.53 -17.29
C ALA A 136 10.00 -11.51 -18.30
N ARG A 137 10.22 -11.29 -19.61
CA ARG A 137 9.77 -12.22 -20.67
C ARG A 137 10.50 -13.57 -20.59
N GLU A 138 11.83 -13.56 -20.43
CA GLU A 138 12.62 -14.78 -20.27
C GLU A 138 12.17 -15.63 -19.06
N LEU A 139 11.85 -14.99 -17.92
CA LEU A 139 11.30 -15.67 -16.74
C LEU A 139 9.96 -16.33 -17.05
N ARG A 140 9.08 -15.65 -17.80
CA ARG A 140 7.78 -16.18 -18.18
C ARG A 140 7.89 -17.29 -19.23
N GLU A 141 8.86 -17.23 -20.13
CA GLU A 141 9.15 -18.33 -21.07
C GLU A 141 9.60 -19.60 -20.33
N GLN A 142 10.37 -19.46 -19.24
CA GLN A 142 10.83 -20.57 -18.40
C GLN A 142 9.75 -21.12 -17.47
N ASP A 143 8.90 -20.25 -16.91
CA ASP A 143 7.75 -20.60 -16.08
C ASP A 143 6.50 -19.84 -16.57
N PRO A 144 5.73 -20.41 -17.51
CA PRO A 144 4.54 -19.75 -18.07
C PRO A 144 3.48 -19.37 -17.03
N GLY A 145 3.48 -20.05 -15.88
CA GLY A 145 2.54 -19.81 -14.79
C GLY A 145 3.00 -18.72 -13.80
N CYS A 146 4.15 -18.08 -14.01
CA CYS A 146 4.60 -16.99 -13.16
C CYS A 146 4.13 -15.60 -13.64
N MET A 147 3.97 -14.68 -12.69
CA MET A 147 3.80 -13.26 -12.95
C MET A 147 5.07 -12.49 -12.52
N PRO A 148 5.98 -12.15 -13.44
CA PRO A 148 7.08 -11.23 -13.20
C PRO A 148 6.59 -9.77 -13.39
N LEU A 149 6.47 -9.05 -12.29
CA LEU A 149 6.11 -7.63 -12.24
C LEU A 149 7.36 -6.75 -12.18
N ILE A 150 7.50 -5.82 -13.11
CA ILE A 150 8.55 -4.78 -13.11
C ILE A 150 8.24 -3.79 -11.99
N THR A 151 9.14 -3.69 -11.00
CA THR A 151 8.87 -2.95 -9.75
C THR A 151 8.88 -1.44 -9.95
N ASP A 152 9.65 -0.93 -10.91
CA ASP A 152 9.68 0.49 -11.30
C ASP A 152 8.30 1.02 -11.75
N LEU A 153 7.44 0.14 -12.26
CA LEU A 153 6.05 0.48 -12.60
C LEU A 153 5.20 0.75 -11.36
N THR A 154 5.58 0.27 -10.18
CA THR A 154 4.77 0.38 -8.96
C THR A 154 5.08 1.66 -8.18
N SER A 155 4.20 2.07 -7.27
CA SER A 155 4.45 3.18 -6.35
C SER A 155 5.12 2.75 -5.04
N PHE A 156 5.10 1.45 -4.69
CA PHE A 156 5.55 0.99 -3.38
C PHE A 156 6.50 -0.22 -3.37
N VAL A 157 6.63 -0.99 -4.45
CA VAL A 157 7.61 -2.10 -4.50
C VAL A 157 8.98 -1.50 -4.82
N GLN A 158 9.85 -1.40 -3.80
CA GLN A 158 11.16 -0.74 -3.89
C GLN A 158 12.31 -1.70 -3.56
N VAL A 159 12.09 -2.99 -3.79
CA VAL A 159 13.11 -4.04 -3.60
C VAL A 159 13.15 -4.95 -4.82
N GLY A 160 14.33 -5.05 -5.44
CA GLY A 160 14.52 -5.71 -6.72
C GLY A 160 13.95 -4.90 -7.89
N ASP A 161 14.35 -5.25 -9.10
CA ASP A 161 13.83 -4.69 -10.36
C ASP A 161 12.60 -5.48 -10.86
N ILE A 162 12.48 -6.74 -10.44
CA ILE A 162 11.34 -7.61 -10.73
C ILE A 162 10.87 -8.29 -9.45
N MET A 163 9.57 -8.27 -9.19
CA MET A 163 8.90 -9.15 -8.24
C MET A 163 8.21 -10.27 -9.03
N SER A 164 8.57 -11.53 -8.82
CA SER A 164 7.97 -12.66 -9.52
C SER A 164 7.22 -13.60 -8.57
N VAL A 165 5.99 -13.95 -8.91
CA VAL A 165 5.15 -14.89 -8.17
C VAL A 165 4.78 -16.08 -9.06
N SER A 166 5.11 -17.30 -8.64
CA SER A 166 4.70 -18.52 -9.34
C SER A 166 3.22 -18.85 -9.11
N ALA A 167 2.62 -19.72 -9.94
CA ALA A 167 1.26 -20.23 -9.71
C ALA A 167 1.05 -20.84 -8.31
N ASP A 168 2.08 -21.48 -7.75
CA ASP A 168 2.08 -22.00 -6.36
C ASP A 168 2.35 -20.92 -5.29
N ARG A 169 2.22 -19.63 -5.64
CA ARG A 169 2.38 -18.47 -4.74
C ARG A 169 3.78 -18.26 -4.15
N ARG A 170 4.81 -18.92 -4.69
CA ARG A 170 6.21 -18.64 -4.30
C ARG A 170 6.61 -17.28 -4.84
N THR A 171 7.04 -16.41 -3.94
CA THR A 171 7.48 -15.04 -4.28
C THR A 171 9.00 -14.97 -4.33
N SER A 172 9.52 -14.32 -5.36
CA SER A 172 10.93 -13.98 -5.51
C SER A 172 11.05 -12.52 -5.91
N TYR A 173 12.16 -11.88 -5.53
CA TYR A 173 12.52 -10.58 -6.10
C TYR A 173 13.91 -10.69 -6.72
N ILE A 174 14.06 -10.08 -7.89
CA ILE A 174 15.17 -10.28 -8.79
C ILE A 174 15.74 -8.91 -9.12
N GLU A 175 17.05 -8.77 -8.99
CA GLU A 175 17.78 -7.58 -9.39
C GLU A 175 18.46 -7.87 -10.74
N VAL A 176 18.15 -7.08 -11.75
CA VAL A 176 18.67 -7.20 -13.10
C VAL A 176 19.97 -6.42 -13.20
N LYS A 177 21.07 -7.14 -13.49
CA LYS A 177 22.39 -6.54 -13.66
C LYS A 177 22.89 -6.76 -15.09
N GLU A 178 23.36 -5.70 -15.73
CA GLU A 178 24.00 -5.77 -17.05
C GLU A 178 25.45 -5.25 -17.03
N GLY A 179 26.32 -5.82 -17.86
CA GLY A 179 27.65 -5.28 -18.15
C GLY A 179 28.81 -5.84 -17.32
N LYS A 180 30.02 -5.77 -17.89
CA LYS A 180 31.26 -6.35 -17.31
C LYS A 180 31.63 -5.75 -15.95
N HIS A 181 31.37 -4.46 -15.74
CA HIS A 181 31.67 -3.80 -14.47
C HIS A 181 30.78 -4.32 -13.32
N ASN A 182 29.49 -4.56 -13.58
CA ASN A 182 28.58 -5.14 -12.58
C ASN A 182 29.00 -6.57 -12.21
N LYS A 183 29.54 -7.33 -13.16
CA LYS A 183 30.11 -8.66 -12.87
C LYS A 183 31.31 -8.58 -11.92
N HIS A 184 32.25 -7.65 -12.17
CA HIS A 184 33.37 -7.41 -11.26
C HIS A 184 32.91 -7.05 -9.85
N VAL A 185 31.95 -6.11 -9.73
CA VAL A 185 31.41 -5.73 -8.42
C VAL A 185 30.70 -6.89 -7.73
N LEU A 186 29.96 -7.73 -8.48
CA LEU A 186 29.32 -8.93 -7.95
C LEU A 186 30.35 -9.91 -7.39
N ASP A 187 31.43 -10.17 -8.12
CA ASP A 187 32.49 -11.10 -7.71
C ASP A 187 33.14 -10.63 -6.40
N LEU A 188 33.40 -9.32 -6.25
CA LEU A 188 33.90 -8.74 -5.01
C LEU A 188 32.91 -8.92 -3.84
N ALA A 189 31.62 -8.62 -4.07
CA ALA A 189 30.59 -8.75 -3.04
C ALA A 189 30.43 -10.22 -2.58
N MET A 190 30.39 -11.15 -3.53
CA MET A 190 30.27 -12.58 -3.25
C MET A 190 31.50 -13.12 -2.51
N PHE A 191 32.71 -12.68 -2.86
CA PHE A 191 33.92 -13.08 -2.15
C PHE A 191 33.92 -12.56 -0.71
N TYR A 192 33.58 -11.28 -0.49
CA TYR A 192 33.49 -10.72 0.85
C TYR A 192 32.50 -11.49 1.73
N GLU A 193 31.31 -11.77 1.20
CA GLU A 193 30.28 -12.47 1.95
C GLU A 193 30.65 -13.92 2.27
N ALA A 194 31.26 -14.63 1.30
CA ALA A 194 31.71 -16.01 1.51
C ALA A 194 32.89 -16.10 2.48
N SER A 195 33.77 -15.09 2.50
CA SER A 195 34.96 -15.09 3.35
C SER A 195 34.74 -14.47 4.73
N GLY A 196 33.79 -13.54 4.87
CA GLY A 196 33.59 -12.74 6.08
C GLY A 196 34.81 -11.90 6.49
N CYS A 197 35.73 -11.65 5.57
CA CYS A 197 37.04 -11.06 5.88
C CYS A 197 36.98 -9.52 5.83
N GLU A 198 36.97 -8.87 6.99
CA GLU A 198 37.03 -7.40 7.07
C GLU A 198 38.32 -6.83 6.45
N HIS A 199 39.43 -7.57 6.50
CA HIS A 199 40.66 -7.13 5.83
C HIS A 199 40.51 -7.12 4.31
N PHE A 200 39.73 -8.03 3.71
CA PHE A 200 39.41 -7.97 2.28
C PHE A 200 38.60 -6.71 1.95
N ARG A 201 37.64 -6.33 2.81
CA ARG A 201 36.89 -5.08 2.65
C ARG A 201 37.81 -3.86 2.68
N GLU A 202 38.74 -3.80 3.63
CA GLU A 202 39.74 -2.73 3.69
C GLU A 202 40.61 -2.67 2.43
N ILE A 203 40.98 -3.82 1.87
CA ILE A 203 41.74 -3.90 0.62
C ILE A 203 40.90 -3.30 -0.51
N VAL A 204 39.65 -3.75 -0.67
CA VAL A 204 38.73 -3.23 -1.70
C VAL A 204 38.56 -1.71 -1.57
N GLU A 205 38.35 -1.19 -0.36
CA GLU A 205 38.21 0.25 -0.11
C GLU A 205 39.46 1.06 -0.50
N LYS A 206 40.65 0.45 -0.45
CA LYS A 206 41.93 1.08 -0.83
C LYS A 206 42.30 0.90 -2.30
N THR A 207 41.91 -0.21 -2.92
CA THR A 207 42.38 -0.58 -4.27
C THR A 207 41.36 -0.25 -5.36
N GLU A 208 40.08 -0.23 -5.03
CA GLU A 208 39.00 0.01 -6.00
C GLU A 208 38.57 1.47 -6.06
N SER A 209 37.90 1.84 -7.16
CA SER A 209 37.36 3.19 -7.29
C SER A 209 36.25 3.46 -6.26
N PRO A 210 36.06 4.72 -5.80
CA PRO A 210 34.94 5.06 -4.90
C PRO A 210 33.56 4.69 -5.48
N LYS A 211 33.44 4.64 -6.80
CA LYS A 211 32.24 4.18 -7.50
C LYS A 211 32.04 2.68 -7.33
N THR A 212 33.08 1.87 -7.52
CA THR A 212 33.05 0.42 -7.32
C THR A 212 32.69 0.07 -5.88
N VAL A 213 33.34 0.71 -4.90
CA VAL A 213 33.07 0.49 -3.47
C VAL A 213 31.61 0.78 -3.13
N LYS A 214 31.09 1.94 -3.56
CA LYS A 214 29.67 2.28 -3.38
C LYS A 214 28.71 1.29 -4.05
N GLN A 215 29.08 0.76 -5.21
CA GLN A 215 28.28 -0.25 -5.90
C GLN A 215 28.32 -1.59 -5.15
N MET A 216 29.47 -2.01 -4.61
CA MET A 216 29.58 -3.20 -3.76
C MET A 216 28.72 -3.07 -2.50
N ASP A 217 28.82 -1.95 -1.78
CA ASP A 217 27.97 -1.67 -0.61
C ASP A 217 26.47 -1.70 -0.96
N ARG A 218 26.11 -1.15 -2.13
CA ARG A 218 24.73 -1.21 -2.64
C ARG A 218 24.29 -2.66 -2.88
N MET A 219 25.13 -3.49 -3.48
CA MET A 219 24.83 -4.91 -3.74
C MET A 219 24.67 -5.71 -2.45
N LEU A 220 25.57 -5.51 -1.48
CA LEU A 220 25.46 -6.16 -0.16
C LEU A 220 24.16 -5.77 0.56
N ARG A 221 23.79 -4.49 0.54
CA ARG A 221 22.50 -4.03 1.09
C ARG A 221 21.30 -4.62 0.34
N GLN A 222 21.34 -4.66 -0.99
CA GLN A 222 20.28 -5.27 -1.80
C GLN A 222 20.10 -6.75 -1.44
N LYS A 223 21.19 -7.52 -1.34
CA LYS A 223 21.13 -8.93 -0.94
C LYS A 223 20.63 -9.12 0.49
N ALA A 224 21.10 -8.33 1.45
CA ALA A 224 20.61 -8.38 2.83
C ALA A 224 19.09 -8.12 2.91
N ARG A 225 18.58 -7.17 2.12
CA ARG A 225 17.13 -6.90 2.01
C ARG A 225 16.36 -8.08 1.43
N MET A 226 16.90 -8.73 0.40
CA MET A 226 16.32 -9.93 -0.19
C MET A 226 16.21 -11.08 0.82
N THR A 227 17.28 -11.32 1.57
CA THR A 227 17.30 -12.31 2.65
C THR A 227 16.27 -11.98 3.72
N TYR A 228 16.25 -10.72 4.18
CA TYR A 228 15.26 -10.24 5.14
C TYR A 228 13.82 -10.48 4.67
N LEU A 229 13.48 -10.10 3.42
CA LEU A 229 12.14 -10.29 2.89
C LEU A 229 11.75 -11.77 2.82
N ARG A 230 12.66 -12.61 2.33
CA ARG A 230 12.44 -14.06 2.31
C ARG A 230 12.13 -14.60 3.70
N ASP A 231 12.92 -14.19 4.71
CA ASP A 231 12.79 -14.69 6.06
C ASP A 231 11.50 -14.19 6.74
N VAL A 232 11.12 -12.91 6.54
CA VAL A 232 9.82 -12.37 7.01
C VAL A 232 8.65 -13.09 6.36
N MET A 233 8.70 -13.31 5.04
CA MET A 233 7.61 -13.95 4.30
C MET A 233 7.45 -15.42 4.67
N ALA A 234 8.55 -16.11 4.98
CA ALA A 234 8.55 -17.53 5.31
C ALA A 234 8.24 -17.82 6.80
N THR A 235 8.73 -16.97 7.71
CA THR A 235 8.70 -17.25 9.16
C THR A 235 7.91 -16.22 9.97
N GLY A 236 7.48 -15.13 9.34
CA GLY A 236 6.90 -13.99 10.03
C GLY A 236 7.89 -13.20 10.88
N LYS A 237 9.19 -13.55 10.90
CA LYS A 237 10.21 -12.92 11.75
C LYS A 237 11.51 -12.64 11.00
N ALA A 238 12.06 -11.44 11.16
CA ALA A 238 13.44 -11.14 10.73
C ALA A 238 13.91 -9.80 11.32
N LYS A 239 15.21 -9.52 11.21
CA LYS A 239 15.81 -8.23 11.56
C LYS A 239 15.94 -7.37 10.32
N ASP A 240 15.34 -6.17 10.31
CA ASP A 240 15.43 -5.27 9.16
C ASP A 240 16.89 -4.80 8.98
N PRO A 241 17.52 -5.01 7.81
CA PRO A 241 18.92 -4.66 7.58
C PRO A 241 19.16 -3.14 7.50
N ASP A 242 18.12 -2.34 7.25
CA ASP A 242 18.24 -0.87 7.16
C ASP A 242 18.11 -0.20 8.53
N THR A 243 17.25 -0.72 9.42
CA THR A 243 16.98 -0.12 10.75
C THR A 243 17.58 -0.90 11.92
N GLY A 244 17.88 -2.18 11.73
CA GLY A 244 18.30 -3.10 12.79
C GLY A 244 17.17 -3.55 13.71
N GLU A 245 15.92 -3.18 13.43
CA GLU A 245 14.75 -3.55 14.25
C GLU A 245 14.32 -5.00 14.01
N GLU A 246 13.91 -5.69 15.07
CA GLU A 246 13.26 -6.98 14.95
C GLU A 246 11.80 -6.81 14.54
N ILE A 247 11.44 -7.46 13.45
CA ILE A 247 10.09 -7.46 12.91
C ILE A 247 9.45 -8.81 13.18
N ARG A 248 8.22 -8.78 13.71
CA ARG A 248 7.36 -9.94 13.87
C ARG A 248 5.97 -9.66 13.30
N ILE A 249 5.48 -10.57 12.47
CA ILE A 249 4.09 -10.63 12.04
C ILE A 249 3.33 -11.46 13.08
N PRO A 250 2.31 -10.90 13.75
CA PRO A 250 1.51 -11.65 14.72
C PRO A 250 0.80 -12.85 14.09
N GLU A 251 0.69 -13.93 14.86
CA GLU A 251 -0.14 -15.10 14.54
C GLU A 251 -1.10 -15.37 15.71
N PRO A 252 -2.34 -15.83 15.46
CA PRO A 252 -2.92 -16.13 14.14
C PRO A 252 -3.26 -14.86 13.32
N PHE A 253 -3.70 -15.05 12.08
CA PHE A 253 -4.31 -13.96 11.31
C PHE A 253 -5.57 -13.46 12.03
N PHE A 254 -5.73 -12.14 12.11
CA PHE A 254 -6.90 -11.51 12.69
C PHE A 254 -7.62 -10.70 11.62
N GLU A 255 -8.91 -10.96 11.47
CA GLU A 255 -9.77 -10.15 10.62
C GLU A 255 -10.08 -8.82 11.30
N MET A 256 -9.90 -7.73 10.56
CA MET A 256 -10.30 -6.39 11.01
C MET A 256 -11.70 -6.12 10.49
N ALA A 257 -12.57 -5.59 11.33
CA ALA A 257 -13.87 -5.10 10.86
C ALA A 257 -13.65 -4.07 9.73
N SER A 258 -14.46 -4.16 8.69
CA SER A 258 -14.37 -3.29 7.50
C SER A 258 -15.63 -2.43 7.34
N TRP A 259 -15.50 -1.30 6.65
CA TRP A 259 -16.61 -0.48 6.17
C TRP A 259 -16.82 -0.56 4.64
N ASP A 260 -16.14 -1.49 3.95
CA ASP A 260 -16.21 -1.63 2.49
C ASP A 260 -17.64 -1.90 1.97
N GLU A 261 -18.44 -2.71 2.68
CA GLU A 261 -19.84 -2.96 2.30
C GLU A 261 -20.67 -1.67 2.33
N ALA A 262 -20.49 -0.85 3.37
CA ALA A 262 -21.16 0.45 3.47
C ALA A 262 -20.75 1.38 2.33
N LEU A 263 -19.47 1.38 1.95
CA LEU A 263 -18.98 2.13 0.80
C LEU A 263 -19.63 1.64 -0.52
N GLY A 264 -19.71 0.33 -0.74
CA GLY A 264 -20.37 -0.26 -1.91
C GLY A 264 -21.81 0.25 -2.05
N ASN A 265 -22.62 0.01 -1.01
CA ASN A 265 -24.02 0.45 -0.94
C ASN A 265 -24.18 1.97 -1.15
N LEU A 266 -23.29 2.76 -0.56
CA LEU A 266 -23.29 4.22 -0.70
C LEU A 266 -23.07 4.67 -2.15
N THR A 267 -22.07 4.08 -2.82
CA THR A 267 -21.73 4.44 -4.21
C THR A 267 -22.81 4.01 -5.19
N GLU A 268 -23.42 2.84 -4.99
CA GLU A 268 -24.56 2.37 -5.78
C GLU A 268 -25.74 3.34 -5.65
N LYS A 269 -26.13 3.70 -4.42
CA LYS A 269 -27.22 4.64 -4.17
C LYS A 269 -26.99 6.01 -4.81
N ALA A 270 -25.78 6.56 -4.70
CA ALA A 270 -25.43 7.83 -5.33
C ALA A 270 -25.49 7.75 -6.86
N LYS A 271 -25.07 6.61 -7.43
CA LYS A 271 -25.08 6.36 -8.87
C LYS A 271 -26.48 6.16 -9.42
N GLU A 272 -27.32 5.35 -8.79
CA GLU A 272 -28.72 5.12 -9.20
C GLU A 272 -29.53 6.41 -9.26
N THR A 273 -29.32 7.29 -8.28
CA THR A 273 -30.01 8.59 -8.18
C THR A 273 -29.33 9.71 -8.97
N GLN A 274 -28.17 9.45 -9.58
CA GLN A 274 -27.31 10.45 -10.24
C GLN A 274 -27.10 11.71 -9.39
N SER A 275 -26.94 11.54 -8.08
CA SER A 275 -26.98 12.63 -7.11
C SER A 275 -25.99 12.40 -5.97
N TRP A 276 -26.43 12.12 -4.76
CA TRP A 276 -25.55 11.93 -3.61
C TRP A 276 -26.09 10.89 -2.64
N ALA A 277 -25.18 10.33 -1.85
CA ALA A 277 -25.49 9.52 -0.68
C ALA A 277 -24.51 9.87 0.45
N TYR A 278 -24.96 9.72 1.69
CA TYR A 278 -24.17 9.97 2.88
C TYR A 278 -24.44 8.89 3.91
N ASP A 279 -23.38 8.45 4.60
CA ASP A 279 -23.47 7.43 5.64
C ASP A 279 -22.39 7.65 6.71
N VAL A 280 -22.63 7.12 7.91
CA VAL A 280 -21.70 7.20 9.04
C VAL A 280 -21.56 5.83 9.71
N GLN A 281 -20.36 5.26 9.64
CA GLN A 281 -20.01 3.95 10.18
C GLN A 281 -19.08 4.14 11.39
N GLY A 282 -19.66 4.26 12.58
CA GLY A 282 -18.93 4.57 13.80
C GLY A 282 -18.16 5.90 13.67
N PRO A 283 -16.81 5.91 13.67
CA PRO A 283 -16.02 7.12 13.48
C PRO A 283 -15.83 7.52 12.02
N ILE A 284 -16.29 6.72 11.05
CA ILE A 284 -16.08 6.95 9.61
C ILE A 284 -17.28 7.65 9.00
N PHE A 285 -17.04 8.81 8.40
CA PHE A 285 -18.01 9.57 7.64
C PHE A 285 -17.76 9.36 6.15
N LEU A 286 -18.80 9.04 5.40
CA LEU A 286 -18.73 8.76 3.97
C LEU A 286 -19.73 9.64 3.21
N GLY A 287 -19.27 10.25 2.12
CA GLY A 287 -20.12 10.99 1.18
C GLY A 287 -19.78 10.62 -0.24
N ALA A 288 -20.74 10.11 -1.00
CA ALA A 288 -20.61 9.81 -2.43
C ALA A 288 -21.44 10.80 -3.24
N TYR A 289 -20.85 11.34 -4.31
CA TYR A 289 -21.47 12.36 -5.16
C TYR A 289 -21.26 12.00 -6.63
N ALA A 290 -22.34 11.91 -7.38
CA ALA A 290 -22.39 11.53 -8.79
C ALA A 290 -23.09 12.61 -9.62
N GLY A 291 -23.06 12.47 -10.95
CA GLY A 291 -23.68 13.42 -11.88
C GLY A 291 -23.13 14.84 -11.68
N ASP A 292 -24.01 15.84 -11.70
CA ASP A 292 -23.63 17.25 -11.55
C ASP A 292 -22.97 17.55 -10.19
N LEU A 293 -23.23 16.72 -9.17
CA LEU A 293 -22.69 16.90 -7.82
C LEU A 293 -21.26 16.35 -7.68
N ALA A 294 -20.75 15.52 -8.59
CA ALA A 294 -19.39 14.97 -8.46
C ALA A 294 -18.32 16.05 -8.27
N SER A 295 -18.44 17.18 -8.98
CA SER A 295 -17.46 18.28 -8.93
C SER A 295 -17.60 19.19 -7.71
N ARG A 296 -18.78 19.24 -7.06
CA ARG A 296 -19.11 20.21 -5.99
C ARG A 296 -19.47 19.57 -4.65
N GLY A 297 -19.72 18.27 -4.62
CA GLY A 297 -20.22 17.54 -3.46
C GLY A 297 -19.30 17.57 -2.25
N HIS A 298 -17.98 17.71 -2.46
CA HIS A 298 -17.01 17.90 -1.38
C HIS A 298 -17.34 19.14 -0.50
N MET A 299 -17.95 20.19 -1.06
CA MET A 299 -18.40 21.34 -0.26
C MET A 299 -19.55 20.97 0.68
N MET A 300 -20.51 20.18 0.19
CA MET A 300 -21.60 19.67 1.01
C MET A 300 -21.08 18.76 2.12
N PHE A 301 -20.08 17.91 1.81
CA PHE A 301 -19.43 17.06 2.78
C PHE A 301 -18.77 17.88 3.90
N LEU A 302 -17.97 18.89 3.53
CA LEU A 302 -17.31 19.77 4.51
C LEU A 302 -18.31 20.58 5.34
N MET A 303 -19.42 21.04 4.74
CA MET A 303 -20.51 21.68 5.48
C MET A 303 -21.11 20.72 6.50
N ALA A 304 -21.42 19.48 6.13
CA ALA A 304 -21.95 18.49 7.05
C ALA A 304 -20.99 18.23 8.23
N LEU A 305 -19.69 18.05 7.97
CA LEU A 305 -18.69 17.88 9.02
C LEU A 305 -18.57 19.11 9.93
N SER A 306 -18.68 20.32 9.37
CA SER A 306 -18.58 21.57 10.15
C SER A 306 -19.76 21.81 11.10
N LEU A 307 -20.89 21.13 10.89
CA LEU A 307 -22.02 21.14 11.82
C LEU A 307 -21.77 20.23 13.03
N GLU A 308 -20.93 19.21 12.86
CA GLU A 308 -20.63 18.19 13.88
C GLU A 308 -19.36 18.52 14.69
N GLY A 309 -18.38 19.21 14.09
CA GLY A 309 -17.13 19.54 14.77
C GLY A 309 -16.21 20.47 14.00
N ASP A 310 -15.01 20.70 14.54
CA ASP A 310 -13.98 21.50 13.87
C ASP A 310 -13.32 20.68 12.76
N VAL A 311 -13.56 21.05 11.50
CA VAL A 311 -13.07 20.32 10.32
C VAL A 311 -11.55 20.13 10.30
N GLU A 312 -10.76 21.06 10.83
CA GLU A 312 -9.29 20.94 10.85
C GLU A 312 -8.78 20.14 12.04
N GLN A 313 -9.44 20.28 13.19
CA GLN A 313 -8.95 19.69 14.44
C GLN A 313 -9.52 18.30 14.71
N ASP A 314 -10.75 18.03 14.30
CA ASP A 314 -11.50 16.84 14.70
C ASP A 314 -11.52 15.75 13.62
N TYR A 315 -11.10 16.04 12.37
CA TYR A 315 -11.22 15.12 11.23
C TYR A 315 -9.95 14.92 10.43
N HIS A 316 -9.74 13.69 9.97
CA HIS A 316 -8.80 13.36 8.89
C HIS A 316 -9.60 13.01 7.63
N ILE A 317 -9.42 13.79 6.57
CA ILE A 317 -10.31 13.75 5.39
C ILE A 317 -9.52 13.49 4.12
N ILE A 318 -10.01 12.58 3.27
CA ILE A 318 -9.48 12.28 1.93
C ILE A 318 -10.61 12.25 0.90
N ARG A 319 -10.24 12.28 -0.38
CA ARG A 319 -11.05 11.66 -1.43
C ARG A 319 -10.60 10.22 -1.59
N LEU A 320 -11.52 9.31 -1.88
CA LEU A 320 -11.17 7.90 -2.09
C LEU A 320 -10.13 7.75 -3.21
N ALA A 321 -10.25 8.51 -4.30
CA ALA A 321 -9.31 8.51 -5.42
C ALA A 321 -7.90 9.02 -5.06
N ASP A 322 -7.69 9.64 -3.90
CA ASP A 322 -6.35 10.05 -3.44
C ASP A 322 -5.43 8.84 -3.26
N CYS A 323 -5.98 7.63 -3.06
CA CYS A 323 -5.22 6.40 -2.92
C CYS A 323 -4.30 6.11 -4.11
N MET A 324 -4.62 6.64 -5.30
CA MET A 324 -3.81 6.51 -6.52
C MET A 324 -2.44 7.19 -6.40
N HIS A 325 -2.31 8.18 -5.50
CA HIS A 325 -1.10 8.97 -5.29
C HIS A 325 -0.33 8.61 -4.03
N VAL A 326 -0.88 7.74 -3.19
CA VAL A 326 -0.37 7.45 -1.86
C VAL A 326 0.27 6.08 -1.87
N PRO A 327 1.61 5.95 -1.79
CA PRO A 327 2.26 4.67 -1.66
C PRO A 327 1.69 3.88 -0.48
N LEU A 328 1.57 2.57 -0.63
CA LEU A 328 0.93 1.65 0.32
C LEU A 328 -0.58 1.81 0.50
N ALA A 329 -1.24 2.77 -0.17
CA ALA A 329 -2.70 2.74 -0.28
C ALA A 329 -3.06 1.77 -1.43
N PRO A 330 -4.00 0.84 -1.25
CA PRO A 330 -4.57 0.10 -2.36
C PRO A 330 -5.19 1.07 -3.36
N PRO A 331 -4.83 1.01 -4.65
CA PRO A 331 -5.50 1.82 -5.68
C PRO A 331 -6.99 1.49 -5.71
N VAL A 332 -7.81 2.42 -6.23
CA VAL A 332 -9.26 2.22 -6.35
C VAL A 332 -9.63 0.92 -7.07
N PHE A 333 -8.75 0.47 -7.96
CA PHE A 333 -8.92 -0.76 -8.74
C PHE A 333 -8.83 -2.04 -7.90
N SER A 334 -8.14 -1.99 -6.76
CA SER A 334 -8.06 -3.08 -5.78
C SER A 334 -9.24 -3.13 -4.82
N GLY A 335 -10.11 -2.12 -4.81
CA GLY A 335 -11.25 -2.03 -3.90
C GLY A 335 -12.41 -2.95 -4.28
N ALA A 336 -13.20 -3.33 -3.28
CA ALA A 336 -14.45 -4.10 -3.43
C ALA A 336 -15.60 -3.21 -3.95
N LEU A 337 -15.37 -2.57 -5.09
CA LEU A 337 -16.33 -1.71 -5.78
C LEU A 337 -16.70 -2.30 -7.14
N ALA A 338 -17.88 -1.97 -7.65
CA ALA A 338 -18.23 -2.26 -9.03
C ALA A 338 -17.25 -1.58 -10.01
N ASP A 339 -16.90 -2.24 -11.11
CA ASP A 339 -15.88 -1.73 -12.03
C ASP A 339 -16.25 -0.39 -12.64
N GLU A 340 -17.53 -0.16 -12.93
CA GLU A 340 -17.99 1.15 -13.39
C GLU A 340 -17.84 2.24 -12.33
N VAL A 341 -17.97 1.92 -11.04
CA VAL A 341 -17.72 2.89 -9.96
C VAL A 341 -16.24 3.25 -9.90
N LYS A 342 -15.33 2.25 -10.01
CA LYS A 342 -13.89 2.48 -10.05
C LYS A 342 -13.50 3.42 -11.19
N ILE A 343 -14.06 3.19 -12.37
CA ILE A 343 -13.87 4.03 -13.55
C ILE A 343 -14.46 5.43 -13.33
N ASP A 344 -15.68 5.55 -12.80
CA ASP A 344 -16.31 6.84 -12.53
C ASP A 344 -15.51 7.70 -11.52
N LEU A 345 -14.86 7.07 -10.54
CA LEU A 345 -14.00 7.76 -9.58
C LEU A 345 -12.77 8.39 -10.24
N VAL A 346 -12.05 7.64 -11.09
CA VAL A 346 -10.80 8.13 -11.69
C VAL A 346 -11.02 9.09 -12.87
N PHE A 347 -12.16 9.00 -13.56
CA PHE A 347 -12.53 9.91 -14.66
C PHE A 347 -13.49 11.04 -14.21
N GLY A 348 -13.81 11.12 -12.92
CA GLY A 348 -14.51 12.25 -12.32
C GLY A 348 -16.01 12.32 -12.56
N ARG A 349 -16.65 11.20 -12.86
CA ARG A 349 -18.12 11.08 -12.86
C ARG A 349 -18.67 10.79 -11.46
N MET A 350 -17.81 10.38 -10.54
CA MET A 350 -18.12 10.23 -9.13
C MET A 350 -16.99 10.81 -8.27
N ASN A 351 -17.35 11.38 -7.12
CA ASN A 351 -16.42 11.79 -6.08
C ASN A 351 -16.87 11.20 -4.74
N VAL A 352 -15.95 10.55 -4.04
CA VAL A 352 -16.22 9.98 -2.71
C VAL A 352 -15.28 10.64 -1.72
N CYS A 353 -15.86 11.29 -0.71
CA CYS A 353 -15.14 11.86 0.42
C CYS A 353 -15.26 10.92 1.63
N VAL A 354 -14.14 10.70 2.31
CA VAL A 354 -14.06 9.86 3.51
C VAL A 354 -13.41 10.66 4.62
N ALA A 355 -13.98 10.63 5.82
CA ALA A 355 -13.39 11.26 6.99
C ALA A 355 -13.39 10.35 8.22
N VAL A 356 -12.28 10.33 8.95
CA VAL A 356 -12.22 9.75 10.31
C VAL A 356 -12.44 10.87 11.31
N SER A 357 -13.48 10.76 12.12
CA SER A 357 -13.75 11.65 13.26
C SER A 357 -13.02 11.16 14.50
N ILE A 358 -12.12 11.99 15.02
CA ILE A 358 -11.40 11.70 16.26
C ILE A 358 -12.33 11.70 17.48
N PRO A 359 -13.24 12.68 17.67
CA PRO A 359 -14.21 12.62 18.77
C PRO A 359 -15.05 11.34 18.77
N ARG A 360 -15.63 10.95 17.63
CA ARG A 360 -16.41 9.70 17.56
C ARG A 360 -15.56 8.46 17.75
N LEU A 361 -14.29 8.48 17.33
CA LEU A 361 -13.38 7.36 17.60
C LEU A 361 -13.18 7.16 19.10
N ILE A 362 -13.01 8.26 19.85
CA ILE A 362 -12.91 8.22 21.32
C ILE A 362 -14.19 7.59 21.90
N GLU A 363 -15.37 8.10 21.53
CA GLU A 363 -16.66 7.60 22.03
C GLU A 363 -16.86 6.10 21.72
N VAL A 364 -16.60 5.68 20.48
CA VAL A 364 -16.74 4.28 20.06
C VAL A 364 -15.77 3.39 20.84
N CYS A 365 -14.52 3.81 21.02
CA CYS A 365 -13.54 3.04 21.80
C CYS A 365 -13.93 2.95 23.29
N GLU A 366 -14.44 4.03 23.90
CA GLU A 366 -14.93 4.05 25.28
C GLU A 366 -16.13 3.11 25.47
N MET A 367 -17.11 3.17 24.57
CA MET A 367 -18.25 2.25 24.55
C MET A 367 -17.81 0.79 24.41
N ALA A 368 -16.68 0.57 23.72
CA ALA A 368 -16.12 -0.75 23.51
C ALA A 368 -15.17 -1.19 24.65
N GLY A 369 -15.08 -0.42 25.74
CA GLY A 369 -14.37 -0.76 26.97
C GLY A 369 -12.90 -0.37 27.02
N MET A 370 -12.45 0.54 26.14
CA MET A 370 -11.11 1.13 26.20
C MET A 370 -11.12 2.43 26.99
N ASP A 371 -10.12 2.67 27.83
CA ASP A 371 -9.95 4.00 28.45
C ASP A 371 -9.13 4.90 27.53
N VAL A 372 -9.57 6.13 27.33
CA VAL A 372 -8.92 7.12 26.48
C VAL A 372 -8.48 8.33 27.28
N ARG A 373 -7.25 8.81 27.08
CA ARG A 373 -6.74 10.03 27.68
C ARG A 373 -5.87 10.83 26.73
N TYR A 374 -5.72 12.12 26.99
CA TYR A 374 -4.70 12.90 26.31
C TYR A 374 -3.30 12.54 26.82
N ALA A 375 -2.35 12.45 25.88
CA ALA A 375 -0.94 12.32 26.16
C ALA A 375 -0.38 13.59 26.80
N THR A 376 0.56 13.43 27.72
CA THR A 376 1.37 14.52 28.26
C THR A 376 2.31 15.08 27.17
N ARG A 377 2.77 16.32 27.36
CA ARG A 377 3.78 16.91 26.45
C ARG A 377 5.06 16.08 26.37
N LYS A 378 5.45 15.43 27.46
CA LYS A 378 6.64 14.58 27.53
C LYS A 378 6.47 13.29 26.72
N GLU A 379 5.32 12.63 26.82
CA GLU A 379 4.99 11.44 26.02
C GLU A 379 4.95 11.78 24.53
N LEU A 380 4.25 12.85 24.17
CA LEU A 380 4.16 13.31 22.78
C LEU A 380 5.54 13.69 22.22
N GLY A 381 6.35 14.41 23.01
CA GLY A 381 7.71 14.79 22.63
C GLY A 381 8.62 13.59 22.42
N ARG A 382 8.53 12.57 23.28
CA ARG A 382 9.29 11.32 23.15
C ARG A 382 8.89 10.55 21.89
N ALA A 383 7.59 10.43 21.61
CA ALA A 383 7.10 9.75 20.42
C ALA A 383 7.65 10.40 19.13
N LYS A 384 7.57 11.74 19.03
CA LYS A 384 8.13 12.48 17.89
C LYS A 384 9.64 12.34 17.77
N ALA A 385 10.37 12.36 18.88
CA ALA A 385 11.83 12.17 18.87
C ALA A 385 12.24 10.76 18.40
N ALA A 386 11.38 9.76 18.63
CA ALA A 386 11.56 8.39 18.13
C ALA A 386 11.11 8.22 16.66
N GLY A 387 10.75 9.30 15.96
CA GLY A 387 10.28 9.24 14.57
C GLY A 387 8.86 8.70 14.40
N ALA A 388 8.10 8.54 15.48
CA ALA A 388 6.70 8.18 15.36
C ALA A 388 5.86 9.35 14.83
N GLU A 389 4.76 9.04 14.17
CA GLU A 389 3.79 10.00 13.64
C GLU A 389 2.50 9.99 14.49
N PRO A 390 2.49 10.63 15.67
CA PRO A 390 1.32 10.65 16.52
C PRO A 390 0.22 11.54 15.94
N ILE A 391 -1.03 11.07 16.04
CA ILE A 391 -2.19 11.90 15.75
C ILE A 391 -2.35 12.94 16.85
N VAL A 392 -2.49 14.20 16.43
CA VAL A 392 -2.63 15.34 17.33
C VAL A 392 -4.06 15.86 17.23
N HIS A 393 -4.80 15.73 18.32
CA HIS A 393 -6.15 16.27 18.48
C HIS A 393 -6.10 17.44 19.45
N ARG A 394 -6.51 18.64 19.02
CA ARG A 394 -6.52 19.87 19.84
C ARG A 394 -5.17 20.14 20.53
N GLY A 395 -4.09 19.92 19.80
CA GLY A 395 -2.71 20.15 20.25
C GLY A 395 -2.13 19.07 21.19
N LYS A 396 -2.83 17.95 21.42
CA LYS A 396 -2.37 16.85 22.29
C LYS A 396 -2.41 15.52 21.55
N GLY A 397 -1.54 14.58 21.94
CA GLY A 397 -1.65 13.20 21.50
C GLY A 397 -2.80 12.49 22.22
N LEU A 398 -3.25 11.34 21.70
CA LEU A 398 -4.26 10.50 22.33
C LEU A 398 -3.65 9.16 22.72
N MET A 399 -3.94 8.71 23.93
CA MET A 399 -3.56 7.42 24.48
C MET A 399 -4.82 6.58 24.64
N PHE A 400 -4.77 5.33 24.19
CA PHE A 400 -5.82 4.34 24.30
C PHE A 400 -5.29 3.19 25.15
N SER A 401 -6.12 2.69 26.06
CA SER A 401 -5.75 1.59 26.94
C SER A 401 -6.84 0.53 27.06
N LEU A 402 -6.41 -0.72 27.15
CA LEU A 402 -7.28 -1.89 27.29
C LEU A 402 -6.49 -2.98 28.01
N ALA A 403 -7.12 -3.63 29.00
CA ALA A 403 -6.52 -4.72 29.78
C ALA A 403 -5.11 -4.39 30.35
N GLY A 404 -4.94 -3.18 30.90
CA GLY A 404 -3.69 -2.74 31.52
C GLY A 404 -2.57 -2.36 30.54
N ARG A 405 -2.85 -2.36 29.24
CA ARG A 405 -1.92 -1.93 28.19
C ARG A 405 -2.34 -0.60 27.63
N GLU A 406 -1.38 0.19 27.18
CA GLU A 406 -1.62 1.51 26.65
C GLU A 406 -0.80 1.76 25.39
N MET A 407 -1.38 2.44 24.40
CA MET A 407 -0.70 2.86 23.19
C MET A 407 -1.13 4.27 22.78
N MET A 408 -0.23 4.99 22.10
CA MET A 408 -0.57 6.27 21.48
C MET A 408 -1.24 6.03 20.12
N LEU A 409 -2.24 6.84 19.76
CA LEU A 409 -2.81 6.83 18.42
C LEU A 409 -1.79 7.37 17.41
N LEU A 410 -1.39 6.52 16.47
CA LEU A 410 -0.42 6.84 15.43
C LEU A 410 -1.11 6.93 14.05
N ALA A 411 -0.46 7.63 13.12
CA ALA A 411 -0.95 7.85 11.75
C ALA A 411 -1.28 6.56 11.01
N GLY A 412 -0.58 5.45 11.31
CA GLY A 412 -0.86 4.15 10.70
C GLY A 412 -2.27 3.60 10.97
N VAL A 413 -2.91 3.95 12.10
CA VAL A 413 -4.31 3.56 12.38
C VAL A 413 -5.26 4.34 11.48
N ILE A 414 -5.04 5.66 11.34
CA ILE A 414 -5.83 6.53 10.48
C ILE A 414 -5.62 6.17 9.00
N PHE A 415 -4.39 5.84 8.60
CA PHE A 415 -4.07 5.39 7.25
C PHE A 415 -4.86 4.14 6.86
N ARG A 416 -4.89 3.13 7.75
CA ARG A 416 -5.70 1.92 7.55
C ARG A 416 -7.19 2.25 7.47
N ALA A 417 -7.65 3.17 8.31
CA ALA A 417 -9.05 3.56 8.33
C ALA A 417 -9.50 4.32 7.09
N LEU A 418 -8.60 5.10 6.46
CA LEU A 418 -8.94 5.88 5.28
C LEU A 418 -8.72 5.11 3.97
N PHE A 419 -7.68 4.28 3.88
CA PHE A 419 -7.26 3.66 2.61
C PHE A 419 -7.46 2.14 2.54
N HIS A 420 -7.60 1.45 3.67
CA HIS A 420 -7.74 -0.02 3.71
C HIS A 420 -9.14 -0.49 4.11
N GLY A 421 -10.13 0.41 4.20
CA GLY A 421 -11.47 0.00 4.58
C GLY A 421 -11.63 -0.38 6.06
N GLN A 422 -10.58 -0.25 6.89
CA GLN A 422 -10.58 -0.86 8.23
C GLN A 422 -11.26 0.04 9.28
N GLN A 423 -12.01 -0.56 10.20
CA GLN A 423 -12.54 0.16 11.35
C GLN A 423 -11.41 0.49 12.34
N PRO A 424 -11.15 1.78 12.66
CA PRO A 424 -10.02 2.17 13.51
C PRO A 424 -10.13 1.65 14.95
N GLU A 425 -11.34 1.51 15.50
CA GLU A 425 -11.54 0.88 16.81
C GLU A 425 -11.09 -0.58 16.79
N SER A 426 -11.48 -1.36 15.78
CA SER A 426 -11.05 -2.75 15.60
C SER A 426 -9.52 -2.84 15.52
N VAL A 427 -8.87 -1.93 14.80
CA VAL A 427 -7.40 -1.90 14.69
C VAL A 427 -6.75 -1.65 16.06
N LEU A 428 -7.23 -0.66 16.80
CA LEU A 428 -6.71 -0.33 18.14
C LEU A 428 -6.92 -1.48 19.13
N ARG A 429 -8.11 -2.10 19.12
CA ARG A 429 -8.43 -3.27 19.94
C ARG A 429 -7.45 -4.39 19.71
N GLN A 430 -7.17 -4.73 18.45
CA GLN A 430 -6.26 -5.83 18.13
C GLN A 430 -4.82 -5.52 18.55
N TYR A 431 -4.36 -4.28 18.40
CA TYR A 431 -3.02 -3.88 18.85
C TYR A 431 -2.87 -3.95 20.37
N LEU A 432 -3.87 -3.52 21.13
CA LEU A 432 -3.86 -3.59 22.59
C LEU A 432 -4.10 -5.02 23.11
N GLY A 433 -5.01 -5.77 22.49
CA GLY A 433 -5.37 -7.14 22.89
C GLY A 433 -4.26 -8.17 22.64
N ASN A 434 -3.53 -8.07 21.53
CA ASN A 434 -2.58 -9.10 21.10
C ASN A 434 -1.11 -8.80 21.45
N SER A 435 -0.84 -7.83 22.33
CA SER A 435 0.54 -7.40 22.58
C SER A 435 1.41 -8.42 23.32
N ASP A 436 0.91 -9.53 23.87
CA ASP A 436 1.79 -10.63 24.39
C ASP A 436 2.60 -11.30 23.26
N LEU A 437 2.08 -11.24 22.02
CA LEU A 437 2.80 -11.69 20.82
C LEU A 437 3.80 -10.63 20.31
N LEU A 438 3.67 -9.37 20.73
CA LEU A 438 4.55 -8.26 20.34
C LEU A 438 5.60 -7.90 21.40
N SER A 439 5.34 -8.16 22.69
CA SER A 439 6.23 -7.83 23.83
C SER A 439 7.32 -8.88 24.09
N SER A 440 7.22 -10.09 23.53
CA SER A 440 8.24 -11.14 23.67
C SER A 440 9.57 -10.85 22.94
N GLY A 441 9.72 -9.71 22.27
CA GLY A 441 10.98 -9.26 21.64
C GLY A 441 11.72 -8.13 22.38
N LEU A 442 11.19 -7.61 23.49
CA LEU A 442 11.82 -6.48 24.22
C LEU A 442 12.33 -6.86 25.63
N ALA A 443 12.09 -8.08 26.09
CA ALA A 443 12.32 -8.47 27.49
C ALA A 443 13.58 -9.33 27.77
N GLU A 444 14.35 -9.75 26.77
CA GLU A 444 15.52 -10.65 27.01
C GLU A 444 16.91 -10.05 26.80
N SER A 445 17.05 -8.74 26.52
CA SER A 445 18.38 -8.09 26.42
C SER A 445 18.78 -7.26 27.63
N ARG A 446 18.28 -7.62 28.83
CA ARG A 446 18.77 -7.04 30.09
C ARG A 446 18.85 -8.10 31.18
N GLN A 447 20.00 -8.74 31.28
CA GLN A 447 20.70 -8.97 32.55
C GLN A 447 22.19 -9.28 32.25
N PRO A 448 23.09 -8.93 33.19
CA PRO A 448 24.48 -8.50 32.92
C PRO A 448 25.41 -9.54 32.30
#